data_AF-A0A3F3MWA0-F1
#
_entry.id   AF-A0A3F3MWA0-F1
#
_cell.length_a   1.000
_cell.length_b   1.000
_cell.length_c   1.000
_cell.angle_alpha   90.00
_cell.angle_beta   90.00
_cell.angle_gamma   90.00
#
_symmetry.space_group_name_H-M   'P 1'
#
loop_
_entity.id
_entity.type
_entity.pdbx_description
1 polymer ?
#
loop_
_entity_poly.entity_id
_entity_poly.type
_entity_poly.pdbx_seq_one_letter_code
_entity_poly.pdbx_strand_id
1 'polypeptide(L)'
;MNMLANISFDAAVFTSLEVMNVCVEDGVVQFSLSVQNAEHIYIVASVKGIEKNDTFEYGEGLDYQDWKDVDYTMMTVNSASRPHVDEYNYVDAIEGMPFALTSTQILKLNEYLEELTREEKINELRGG
;
A
#
# COMPACT_ATOMS: atom_id res chain seq x y z
N MET A 1 23.71 -0.03 37.97
CA MET A 1 22.53 0.41 37.21
C MET A 1 22.90 0.35 35.73
N ASN A 2 22.47 -0.69 35.02
CA ASN A 2 22.63 -0.74 33.56
C ASN A 2 21.45 0.01 32.96
N MET A 3 21.71 1.20 32.43
CA MET A 3 20.78 1.86 31.54
C MET A 3 20.76 1.04 30.25
N LEU A 4 19.75 0.19 30.08
CA LEU A 4 19.35 -0.29 28.76
C LEU A 4 18.93 0.96 27.99
N ALA A 5 19.83 1.48 27.16
CA ALA A 5 19.47 2.44 26.14
C ALA A 5 18.36 1.77 25.31
N ASN A 6 17.16 2.36 25.33
CA ASN A 6 16.18 2.10 24.29
C ASN A 6 16.83 2.58 23.00
N ILE A 7 17.55 1.69 22.32
CA ILE A 7 17.98 1.90 20.96
C ILE A 7 16.68 1.85 20.15
N SER A 8 16.04 3.00 20.00
CA SER A 8 15.14 3.24 18.89
C SER A 8 16.01 3.07 17.65
N PHE A 9 15.98 1.88 17.05
CA PHE A 9 16.45 1.75 15.68
C PHE A 9 15.52 2.65 14.86
N ASP A 10 16.02 3.81 14.44
CA ASP A 10 15.38 4.55 13.36
C ASP A 10 15.30 3.57 12.20
N ALA A 11 14.09 3.07 11.95
CA ALA A 11 13.86 2.11 10.88
C ALA A 11 14.39 2.71 9.57
N ALA A 12 14.95 1.88 8.69
CA ALA A 12 15.41 2.35 7.39
C ALA A 12 14.29 3.12 6.67
N VAL A 13 14.65 4.13 5.88
CA VAL A 13 13.68 4.91 5.10
C VAL A 13 14.21 5.10 3.70
N PHE A 14 13.49 4.57 2.70
CA PHE A 14 13.89 4.64 1.30
C PHE A 14 13.28 5.88 0.63
N THR A 15 13.77 7.06 0.99
CA THR A 15 13.17 8.35 0.60
C THR A 15 13.27 8.67 -0.89
N SER A 16 14.22 8.08 -1.60
CA SER A 16 14.45 8.30 -3.04
C SER A 16 13.66 7.34 -3.94
N LEU A 17 12.90 6.40 -3.36
CA LEU A 17 12.15 5.40 -4.12
C LEU A 17 10.64 5.66 -4.05
N GLU A 18 9.96 5.35 -5.14
CA GLU A 18 8.52 5.49 -5.33
C GLU A 18 7.83 4.14 -5.34
N VAL A 19 6.56 4.14 -4.92
CA VAL A 19 5.68 2.96 -4.89
C VAL A 19 5.27 2.56 -6.31
N MET A 20 5.40 1.27 -6.61
CA MET A 20 5.04 0.65 -7.88
C MET A 20 4.48 -0.77 -7.62
N ASN A 21 3.74 -1.33 -8.59
CA ASN A 21 3.27 -2.73 -8.59
C ASN A 21 2.58 -3.16 -7.27
N VAL A 22 1.53 -2.43 -6.89
CA VAL A 22 0.78 -2.71 -5.68
C VAL A 22 -0.24 -3.82 -5.94
N CYS A 23 -0.34 -4.80 -5.04
CA CYS A 23 -1.42 -5.77 -5.01
C CYS A 23 -1.74 -6.20 -3.57
N VAL A 24 -2.87 -6.87 -3.40
CA VAL A 24 -3.31 -7.42 -2.11
C VAL A 24 -3.52 -8.92 -2.26
N GLU A 25 -2.92 -9.70 -1.37
CA GLU A 25 -3.11 -11.14 -1.28
C GLU A 25 -3.35 -11.51 0.18
N ASP A 26 -4.50 -12.11 0.50
CA ASP A 26 -4.88 -12.51 1.86
C ASP A 26 -4.70 -11.42 2.94
N GLY A 27 -5.03 -10.16 2.59
CA GLY A 27 -4.90 -9.00 3.48
C GLY A 27 -3.46 -8.51 3.69
N VAL A 28 -2.49 -9.04 2.94
CA VAL A 28 -1.12 -8.56 2.84
C VAL A 28 -1.02 -7.66 1.63
N VAL A 29 -0.55 -6.43 1.85
CA VAL A 29 -0.23 -5.48 0.78
C VAL A 29 1.20 -5.76 0.33
N GLN A 30 1.35 -6.21 -0.92
CA GLN A 30 2.63 -6.37 -1.59
C GLN A 30 2.85 -5.18 -2.53
N PHE A 31 4.07 -4.67 -2.56
CA PHE A 31 4.44 -3.55 -3.42
C PHE A 31 5.93 -3.56 -3.72
N SER A 32 6.32 -2.76 -4.70
CA SER A 32 7.72 -2.52 -5.04
C SER A 32 8.09 -1.06 -4.86
N LEU A 33 9.36 -0.79 -4.58
CA LEU A 33 9.94 0.54 -4.56
C LEU A 33 10.97 0.68 -5.68
N SER A 34 10.81 1.71 -6.51
CA SER A 34 11.73 2.01 -7.62
C SER A 34 11.91 3.50 -7.86
N VAL A 35 12.98 3.87 -8.55
CA VAL A 35 13.15 5.22 -9.08
C VAL A 35 12.18 5.40 -10.25
N GLN A 36 11.45 6.52 -10.28
CA GLN A 36 10.51 6.81 -11.36
C GLN A 36 11.20 6.70 -12.73
N ASN A 37 10.57 5.97 -13.67
CA ASN A 37 11.10 5.68 -15.01
C ASN A 37 12.40 4.84 -15.06
N ALA A 38 12.80 4.19 -13.96
CA ALA A 38 13.87 3.21 -13.99
C ALA A 38 13.32 1.83 -14.39
N GLU A 39 14.09 1.09 -15.18
CA GLU A 39 13.76 -0.30 -15.54
C GLU A 39 13.91 -1.28 -14.35
N HIS A 40 14.58 -0.86 -13.27
CA HIS A 40 15.00 -1.75 -12.19
C HIS A 40 14.10 -1.61 -10.97
N ILE A 41 13.68 -2.73 -10.38
CA ILE A 41 13.04 -2.77 -9.07
C ILE A 41 14.14 -2.84 -8.01
N TYR A 42 14.11 -1.90 -7.06
CA TYR A 42 15.14 -1.82 -6.02
C TYR A 42 14.74 -2.59 -4.77
N ILE A 43 13.45 -2.59 -4.42
CA ILE A 43 12.89 -3.32 -3.28
C ILE A 43 11.55 -3.91 -3.66
N VAL A 44 11.31 -5.16 -3.28
CA VAL A 44 9.98 -5.76 -3.14
C VAL A 44 9.70 -5.85 -1.65
N ALA A 45 8.50 -5.46 -1.23
CA ALA A 45 8.13 -5.40 0.16
C ALA A 45 6.69 -5.79 0.40
N SER A 46 6.45 -6.31 1.61
CA SER A 46 5.13 -6.73 2.06
C SER A 46 4.82 -6.14 3.42
N VAL A 47 3.54 -5.82 3.65
CA VAL A 47 3.04 -5.34 4.93
C VAL A 47 1.62 -5.80 5.16
N LYS A 48 1.28 -6.12 6.41
CA LYS A 48 -0.12 -6.40 6.76
C LYS A 48 -0.96 -5.13 6.56
N GLY A 49 -2.01 -5.25 5.76
CA GLY A 49 -2.97 -4.19 5.52
C GLY A 49 -3.82 -3.91 6.76
N ILE A 50 -4.37 -2.70 6.80
CA ILE A 50 -5.35 -2.26 7.79
C ILE A 50 -6.68 -2.12 7.07
N GLU A 51 -7.65 -2.94 7.45
CA GLU A 51 -9.01 -2.85 6.91
C GLU A 51 -9.63 -1.49 7.24
N LYS A 52 -10.23 -0.89 6.22
CA LYS A 52 -11.03 0.33 6.32
C LYS A 52 -12.28 0.15 5.48
N ASN A 53 -13.44 0.46 6.07
CA ASN A 53 -14.68 0.59 5.32
C ASN A 53 -14.77 1.98 4.70
N ASP A 54 -15.23 2.03 3.47
CA ASP A 54 -15.44 3.27 2.73
C ASP A 54 -16.68 3.14 1.81
N THR A 55 -17.08 4.25 1.22
CA THR A 55 -18.28 4.33 0.38
C THR A 55 -17.99 5.10 -0.91
N PHE A 56 -18.57 4.68 -2.03
CA PHE A 56 -18.57 5.46 -3.27
C PHE A 56 -19.93 5.39 -3.97
N GLU A 57 -20.28 6.42 -4.73
CA GLU A 57 -21.51 6.43 -5.52
C GLU A 57 -21.33 5.63 -6.82
N TYR A 58 -22.32 4.80 -7.15
CA TYR A 58 -22.34 4.02 -8.38
C TYR A 58 -23.71 4.00 -9.04
N GLY A 59 -23.74 4.14 -10.37
CA GLY A 59 -24.90 3.91 -11.22
C GLY A 59 -24.49 3.67 -12.67
N GLU A 60 -25.23 2.80 -13.38
CA GLU A 60 -24.91 2.42 -14.77
C GLU A 60 -25.42 3.43 -15.82
N GLY A 61 -26.21 4.43 -15.40
CA GLY A 61 -26.86 5.41 -16.27
C GLY A 61 -26.39 6.85 -16.04
N LEU A 62 -26.80 7.74 -16.95
CA LEU A 62 -26.57 9.19 -16.84
C LEU A 62 -27.53 9.90 -15.88
N ASP A 63 -28.56 9.20 -15.40
CA ASP A 63 -29.46 9.74 -14.37
C ASP A 63 -28.83 9.55 -12.99
N TYR A 64 -28.17 10.59 -12.50
CA TYR A 64 -27.55 10.61 -11.17
C TYR A 64 -28.55 10.35 -10.03
N GLN A 65 -29.86 10.46 -10.26
CA GLN A 65 -30.87 10.13 -9.25
C GLN A 65 -30.99 8.63 -8.98
N ASP A 66 -30.51 7.79 -9.90
CA ASP A 66 -30.51 6.33 -9.76
C ASP A 66 -29.20 5.80 -9.13
N TRP A 67 -28.21 6.68 -8.90
CA TRP A 67 -26.95 6.32 -8.28
C TRP A 67 -27.15 6.02 -6.81
N LYS A 68 -26.40 5.05 -6.30
CA LYS A 68 -26.50 4.59 -4.91
C LYS A 68 -25.14 4.56 -4.28
N ASP A 69 -25.10 4.83 -2.98
CA ASP A 69 -23.92 4.59 -2.16
C ASP A 69 -23.65 3.09 -2.10
N VAL A 70 -22.42 2.71 -2.46
CA VAL A 70 -21.91 1.36 -2.38
C VAL A 70 -20.86 1.30 -1.29
N ASP A 71 -21.15 0.50 -0.26
CA ASP A 71 -20.18 0.16 0.77
C ASP A 71 -19.15 -0.83 0.23
N TYR A 72 -17.89 -0.62 0.59
CA TYR A 72 -16.80 -1.54 0.31
C TYR A 72 -15.75 -1.50 1.42
N THR A 73 -15.01 -2.60 1.56
CA THR A 73 -13.89 -2.72 2.51
C THR A 73 -12.61 -2.74 1.70
N MET A 74 -11.68 -1.84 2.02
CA MET A 74 -10.36 -1.76 1.39
C MET A 74 -9.24 -1.95 2.40
N MET A 75 -8.06 -2.30 1.89
CA MET A 75 -6.83 -2.30 2.69
C MET A 75 -6.18 -0.92 2.66
N THR A 76 -5.59 -0.52 3.78
CA THR A 76 -4.82 0.72 3.89
C THR A 76 -3.53 0.50 4.66
N VAL A 77 -2.61 1.45 4.55
CA VAL A 77 -1.38 1.53 5.34
C VAL A 77 -1.26 2.90 5.99
N ASN A 78 -0.49 3.00 7.06
CA ASN A 78 -0.26 4.27 7.75
C ASN A 78 1.19 4.39 8.25
N SER A 79 1.49 5.46 8.98
CA SER A 79 2.85 5.72 9.49
C SER A 79 3.33 4.73 10.56
N ALA A 80 2.44 3.93 11.13
CA ALA A 80 2.78 2.85 12.05
C ALA A 80 3.02 1.51 11.31
N SER A 81 2.61 1.39 10.05
CA SER A 81 2.93 0.24 9.21
C SER A 81 4.45 0.08 9.07
N ARG A 82 4.93 -1.15 9.21
CA ARG A 82 6.34 -1.52 9.05
C ARG A 82 6.43 -2.64 8.02
N PRO A 83 6.53 -2.30 6.72
CA PRO A 83 6.80 -3.29 5.70
C PRO A 83 8.15 -3.95 5.91
N HIS A 84 8.28 -5.19 5.45
CA HIS A 84 9.53 -5.92 5.42
C HIS A 84 10.03 -5.99 3.98
N VAL A 85 11.35 -5.97 3.82
CA VAL A 85 11.99 -6.23 2.52
C VAL A 85 11.88 -7.71 2.21
N ASP A 86 11.22 -8.06 1.12
CA ASP A 86 11.14 -9.44 0.62
C ASP A 86 12.27 -9.71 -0.38
N GLU A 87 12.56 -8.74 -1.26
CA GLU A 87 13.68 -8.78 -2.20
C GLU A 87 14.33 -7.40 -2.32
N TYR A 88 15.63 -7.36 -2.62
CA TYR A 88 16.33 -6.09 -2.82
C TYR A 88 17.45 -6.21 -3.86
N ASN A 89 17.65 -5.13 -4.61
CA ASN A 89 18.72 -5.00 -5.60
C ASN A 89 19.29 -3.58 -5.59
N TYR A 90 20.61 -3.46 -5.73
CA TYR A 90 21.32 -2.17 -5.89
C TYR A 90 21.16 -1.16 -4.73
N VAL A 91 20.61 -1.59 -3.59
CA VAL A 91 20.47 -0.79 -2.35
C VAL A 91 21.06 -1.53 -1.16
N ASP A 92 21.41 -0.77 -0.13
CA ASP A 92 21.80 -1.32 1.16
C ASP A 92 20.55 -1.72 1.95
N ALA A 93 20.13 -2.96 1.74
CA ALA A 93 18.99 -3.58 2.40
C ALA A 93 19.29 -5.06 2.68
N ILE A 94 18.46 -5.67 3.51
CA ILE A 94 18.56 -7.10 3.85
C ILE A 94 17.13 -7.65 3.85
N GLU A 95 16.95 -8.87 3.36
CA GLU A 95 15.68 -9.59 3.43
C GLU A 95 15.19 -9.67 4.88
N GLY A 96 13.89 -9.45 5.09
CA GLY A 96 13.25 -9.38 6.39
C GLY A 96 13.49 -8.07 7.15
N MET A 97 14.26 -7.12 6.61
CA MET A 97 14.49 -5.84 7.28
C MET A 97 13.20 -5.00 7.31
N PRO A 98 12.71 -4.58 8.50
CA PRO A 98 11.60 -3.66 8.58
C PRO A 98 12.06 -2.24 8.24
N PHE A 99 11.21 -1.49 7.53
CA PHE A 99 11.48 -0.09 7.19
C PHE A 99 10.25 0.79 7.43
N ALA A 100 10.45 2.10 7.49
CA ALA A 100 9.37 3.07 7.59
C ALA A 100 9.04 3.64 6.21
N LEU A 101 7.74 3.81 5.96
CA LEU A 101 7.23 4.47 4.76
C LEU A 101 7.29 5.99 4.93
N THR A 102 7.63 6.70 3.86
CA THR A 102 7.44 8.15 3.79
C THR A 102 5.96 8.50 3.65
N SER A 103 5.57 9.74 4.01
CA SER A 103 4.21 10.22 3.82
C SER A 103 3.74 10.11 2.37
N THR A 104 4.62 10.36 1.40
CA THR A 104 4.32 10.23 -0.04
C THR A 104 4.09 8.78 -0.44
N GLN A 105 4.89 7.84 0.09
CA GLN A 105 4.69 6.41 -0.17
C GLN A 105 3.37 5.91 0.44
N ILE A 106 3.03 6.36 1.66
CA ILE A 106 1.75 6.04 2.30
C ILE A 106 0.58 6.54 1.45
N LEU A 107 0.64 7.79 0.98
CA LEU A 107 -0.39 8.37 0.14
C LEU A 107 -0.58 7.55 -1.14
N LYS A 108 0.51 7.33 -1.90
CA LYS A 108 0.47 6.55 -3.15
C LYS A 108 -0.02 5.13 -2.95
N LEU A 109 0.43 4.43 -1.89
CA LEU A 109 -0.06 3.08 -1.58
C LEU A 109 -1.57 3.07 -1.37
N ASN A 110 -2.08 4.00 -0.55
CA ASN A 110 -3.51 4.05 -0.28
C ASN A 110 -4.34 4.44 -1.51
N GLU A 111 -3.84 5.33 -2.37
CA GLU A 111 -4.47 5.65 -3.66
C GLU A 111 -4.59 4.39 -4.54
N TYR A 112 -3.50 3.63 -4.71
CA TYR A 112 -3.54 2.38 -5.47
C TYR A 112 -4.47 1.33 -4.87
N LEU A 113 -4.47 1.17 -3.54
CA LEU A 113 -5.34 0.21 -2.86
C LEU A 113 -6.82 0.57 -3.00
N GLU A 114 -7.15 1.86 -2.94
CA GLU A 114 -8.50 2.37 -3.16
C GLU A 114 -8.95 2.12 -4.60
N GLU A 115 -8.11 2.43 -5.59
CA GLU A 115 -8.39 2.20 -7.01
C GLU A 115 -8.64 0.72 -7.30
N LEU A 116 -7.74 -0.17 -6.88
CA LEU A 116 -7.87 -1.62 -7.07
C LEU A 116 -9.18 -2.15 -6.47
N THR A 117 -9.44 -1.82 -5.21
CA THR A 117 -10.64 -2.32 -4.52
C THR A 117 -11.92 -1.76 -5.14
N ARG A 118 -11.92 -0.49 -5.58
CA ARG A 118 -13.06 0.12 -6.25
C ARG A 118 -13.32 -0.51 -7.61
N GLU A 119 -12.29 -0.76 -8.41
CA GLU A 119 -12.41 -1.42 -9.70
C GLU A 119 -12.96 -2.85 -9.55
N GLU A 120 -12.45 -3.62 -8.59
CA GLU A 120 -12.97 -4.93 -8.23
C GLU A 120 -14.46 -4.84 -7.85
N LYS A 121 -14.82 -3.89 -7.00
CA LYS A 121 -16.22 -3.71 -6.58
C LYS A 121 -17.14 -3.34 -7.74
N ILE A 122 -16.69 -2.47 -8.64
CA ILE A 122 -17.44 -2.11 -9.85
C ILE A 122 -17.63 -3.34 -10.74
N ASN A 123 -16.60 -4.18 -10.91
CA ASN A 123 -16.71 -5.40 -11.71
C ASN A 123 -17.69 -6.40 -11.09
N GLU A 124 -17.69 -6.57 -9.76
CA GLU A 124 -18.70 -7.37 -9.05
C GLU A 124 -20.13 -6.87 -9.33
N LEU A 125 -20.34 -5.56 -9.27
CA LEU A 125 -21.66 -4.95 -9.49
C LEU A 125 -22.15 -5.16 -10.94
N ARG A 126 -21.23 -5.26 -11.90
CA ARG A 126 -21.53 -5.52 -13.32
C ARG A 126 -21.74 -7.00 -13.64
N GLY A 127 -21.59 -7.89 -12.65
CA GLY A 127 -21.87 -9.32 -12.78
C GLY A 127 -20.65 -10.24 -12.90
N GLY A 128 -19.43 -9.72 -12.71
CA GLY A 128 -18.19 -10.53 -12.73
C GLY A 128 -17.67 -10.89 -14.11
#